data_AF-A0A100WAE9-F1
#
_entry.id   AF-A0A100WAE9-F1
#
_cell.length_a   1.000
_cell.length_b   1.000
_cell.length_c   1.000
_cell.angle_alpha   90.00
_cell.angle_beta   90.00
_cell.angle_gamma   90.00
#
_symmetry.space_group_name_H-M   'P 1'
#
loop_
_entity.id
_entity.type
_entity.pdbx_description
1 polymer ?
#
loop_
_entity_poly.entity_id
_entity_poly.type
_entity_poly.pdbx_seq_one_letter_code
_entity_poly.pdbx_strand_id
1 'polypeptide(L)'
;MSSPFYDEAAFDAAWHRGVQLAGPRYFYASHHSGERTSKWNFCPNFDRISDALGVLSTGEAVFLAAMYSFYNADDGAAMLTRLGADSPGAVAAALDEKRRRIIADLTMCYAGW
;
A
#
# COMPACT_ATOMS: atom_id res chain seq x y z
N MET A 1 25.16 -6.40 3.70
CA MET A 1 25.37 -4.94 3.83
C MET A 1 24.01 -4.33 4.14
N SER A 2 23.75 -3.91 5.39
CA SER A 2 22.55 -3.11 5.69
C SER A 2 22.80 -1.68 5.22
N SER A 3 22.13 -1.27 4.15
CA SER A 3 22.01 0.14 3.83
C SER A 3 21.16 0.80 4.94
N PRO A 4 21.49 2.00 5.43
CA PRO A 4 20.71 2.67 6.48
C PRO A 4 19.27 3.00 6.09
N PHE A 5 18.89 2.77 4.82
CA PHE A 5 17.55 2.96 4.26
C PHE A 5 16.78 1.65 4.08
N TYR A 6 17.39 0.50 4.36
CA TYR A 6 16.79 -0.82 4.13
C TYR A 6 16.41 -1.44 5.47
N ASP A 7 15.14 -1.26 5.85
CA ASP A 7 14.58 -1.84 7.08
C ASP A 7 13.30 -2.61 6.72
N GLU A 8 13.49 -3.89 6.40
CA GLU A 8 12.40 -4.81 6.03
C GLU A 8 11.39 -4.98 7.16
N ALA A 9 11.84 -4.98 8.42
CA ALA A 9 10.95 -5.08 9.57
C ALA A 9 10.07 -3.82 9.73
N ALA A 10 10.64 -2.64 9.51
CA ALA A 10 9.89 -1.39 9.51
C ALA A 10 8.93 -1.30 8.32
N PHE A 11 9.35 -1.79 7.14
CA PHE A 11 8.47 -1.90 5.98
C PHE A 11 7.29 -2.81 6.28
N ASP A 12 7.53 -4.03 6.78
CA ASP A 12 6.52 -5.02 7.12
C ASP A 12 5.52 -4.47 8.15
N ALA A 13 6.02 -3.77 9.16
CA ALA A 13 5.17 -3.11 10.16
C ALA A 13 4.32 -1.98 9.55
N ALA A 14 4.86 -1.18 8.63
CA ALA A 14 4.11 -0.16 7.91
C ALA A 14 3.08 -0.76 6.96
N TRP A 15 3.45 -1.81 6.22
CA TRP A 15 2.58 -2.54 5.32
C TRP A 15 1.41 -3.17 6.06
N HIS A 16 1.68 -3.86 7.15
CA HIS A 16 0.63 -4.47 7.97
C HIS A 16 -0.36 -3.41 8.50
N ARG A 17 0.13 -2.27 9.01
CA ARG A 17 -0.75 -1.16 9.41
C ARG A 17 -1.59 -0.65 8.24
N GLY A 18 -1.00 -0.55 7.05
CA GLY A 18 -1.69 -0.20 5.82
C GLY A 18 -2.81 -1.16 5.47
N VAL A 19 -2.53 -2.47 5.46
CA VAL A 19 -3.49 -3.54 5.17
C VAL A 19 -4.68 -3.50 6.15
N GLN A 20 -4.42 -3.32 7.45
CA GLN A 20 -5.49 -3.22 8.45
C GLN A 20 -6.35 -1.97 8.24
N LEU A 21 -5.76 -0.85 7.82
CA LEU A 21 -6.49 0.38 7.56
C LEU A 21 -7.27 0.36 6.24
N ALA A 22 -6.68 -0.20 5.18
CA ALA A 22 -7.31 -0.36 3.87
C ALA A 22 -8.45 -1.37 3.92
N GLY A 23 -8.30 -2.40 4.76
CA GLY A 23 -9.21 -3.53 4.86
C GLY A 23 -8.56 -4.80 4.32
N PRO A 24 -8.36 -5.83 5.15
CA PRO A 24 -7.69 -7.07 4.74
C PRO A 24 -8.33 -7.79 3.55
N ARG A 25 -9.61 -7.51 3.24
CA ARG A 25 -10.35 -8.11 2.12
C ARG A 25 -9.68 -7.90 0.74
N TYR A 26 -8.91 -6.82 0.59
CA TYR A 26 -8.22 -6.46 -0.65
C TYR A 26 -6.88 -7.17 -0.84
N PHE A 27 -6.48 -7.98 0.14
CA PHE A 27 -5.20 -8.68 0.14
C PHE A 27 -5.46 -10.18 0.28
N TYR A 28 -4.65 -10.99 -0.40
CA TYR A 28 -4.64 -12.42 -0.18
C TYR A 28 -3.88 -12.72 1.11
N ALA A 29 -4.48 -13.55 1.96
CA ALA A 29 -3.75 -14.22 3.02
C ALA A 29 -2.98 -15.38 2.40
N SER A 30 -1.65 -15.32 2.43
CA SER A 30 -0.83 -16.48 2.02
C SER A 30 -1.04 -17.63 3.02
N HIS A 31 -1.14 -18.87 2.52
CA HIS A 31 -1.23 -20.08 3.36
C HIS A 31 0.17 -20.59 3.76
N HIS A 32 1.21 -19.76 3.71
CA HIS A 32 2.56 -20.19 4.04
C HIS A 32 2.79 -20.19 5.55
N SER A 33 3.15 -21.37 6.07
CA SER A 33 3.27 -21.71 7.49
C SER A 33 4.55 -21.17 8.17
N GLY A 34 5.24 -20.20 7.56
CA GLY A 34 6.47 -19.59 8.09
C GLY A 34 6.24 -18.20 8.65
N GLU A 35 6.60 -18.02 9.92
CA GLU A 35 6.65 -16.80 10.74
C GLU A 35 5.97 -15.51 10.21
N ARG A 36 4.83 -15.25 10.87
CA ARG A 36 4.16 -13.97 11.19
C ARG A 36 4.84 -12.67 10.76
N THR A 37 4.01 -11.75 10.28
CA THR A 37 4.24 -10.32 9.94
C THR A 37 4.96 -9.98 8.64
N SER A 38 5.38 -10.95 7.84
CA SER A 38 5.97 -10.61 6.53
C SER A 38 4.94 -10.07 5.54
N LYS A 39 5.34 -9.05 4.78
CA LYS A 39 4.79 -8.58 3.50
C LYS A 39 4.08 -9.62 2.64
N TRP A 40 4.71 -10.79 2.49
CA TRP A 40 4.24 -11.89 1.66
C TRP A 40 2.90 -12.46 2.11
N ASN A 41 2.54 -12.28 3.38
CA ASN A 41 1.25 -12.71 3.93
C ASN A 41 0.07 -11.83 3.50
N PHE A 42 0.36 -10.65 2.94
CA PHE A 42 -0.65 -9.67 2.55
C PHE A 42 -0.37 -9.14 1.15
N CYS A 43 -0.25 -10.07 0.19
CA CYS A 43 -0.12 -9.73 -1.23
C CYS A 43 -1.42 -9.05 -1.71
N PRO A 44 -1.38 -7.87 -2.33
CA PRO A 44 -2.56 -7.23 -2.91
C PRO A 44 -3.25 -8.11 -3.94
N ASN A 45 -4.58 -8.05 -3.98
CA ASN A 45 -5.40 -8.69 -5.01
C ASN A 45 -5.82 -7.62 -6.02
N PHE A 46 -5.27 -7.67 -7.24
CA PHE A 46 -5.55 -6.70 -8.29
C PHE A 46 -7.04 -6.57 -8.59
N ASP A 47 -7.73 -7.68 -8.86
CA ASP A 47 -9.14 -7.68 -9.26
C ASP A 47 -10.02 -7.04 -8.19
N ARG A 48 -9.84 -7.47 -6.93
CA ARG A 48 -10.61 -6.91 -5.79
C ARG A 48 -10.34 -5.42 -5.57
N ILE A 49 -9.11 -4.98 -5.79
CA ILE A 49 -8.74 -3.57 -5.65
C ILE A 49 -9.36 -2.76 -6.78
N SER A 50 -9.14 -3.17 -8.03
CA SER A 50 -9.65 -2.51 -9.23
C SER A 50 -11.18 -2.34 -9.17
N ASP A 51 -11.90 -3.38 -8.75
CA ASP A 51 -13.36 -3.34 -8.61
C ASP A 51 -13.82 -2.39 -7.50
N ALA A 52 -13.03 -2.25 -6.42
CA ALA A 52 -13.38 -1.41 -5.28
C ALA A 52 -13.14 0.08 -5.53
N LEU A 53 -12.21 0.46 -6.41
CA LEU A 53 -11.83 1.88 -6.62
C LEU A 53 -13.02 2.77 -7.04
N GLY A 54 -14.03 2.22 -7.72
CA GLY A 54 -15.22 2.96 -8.14
C GLY A 54 -16.28 3.14 -7.05
N VAL A 55 -16.16 2.43 -5.91
CA VAL A 55 -17.17 2.39 -4.84
C VAL A 55 -16.65 3.04 -3.55
N LEU A 56 -15.34 3.01 -3.35
CA LEU A 56 -14.67 3.64 -2.21
C LEU A 56 -14.75 5.17 -2.27
N SER A 57 -14.65 5.82 -1.11
CA SER A 57 -14.42 7.26 -1.08
C SER A 57 -13.09 7.62 -1.75
N THR A 58 -12.94 8.84 -2.26
CA THR A 58 -11.72 9.29 -2.95
C THR A 58 -10.45 9.02 -2.12
N GLY A 59 -10.48 9.33 -0.82
CA GLY A 59 -9.32 9.10 0.05
C GLY A 59 -9.01 7.62 0.30
N GLU A 60 -10.02 6.75 0.35
CA GLU A 60 -9.84 5.30 0.46
C GLU A 60 -9.29 4.70 -0.84
N ALA A 61 -9.85 5.11 -1.98
CA ALA A 61 -9.40 4.65 -3.29
C ALA A 61 -7.95 5.06 -3.56
N VAL A 62 -7.60 6.33 -3.30
CA VAL A 62 -6.22 6.82 -3.45
C VAL A 62 -5.28 6.11 -2.48
N PHE A 63 -5.70 5.86 -1.24
CA PHE A 63 -4.88 5.13 -0.28
C PHE A 63 -4.59 3.70 -0.75
N LEU A 64 -5.61 3.00 -1.23
CA LEU A 64 -5.48 1.62 -1.70
C LEU A 64 -4.61 1.55 -2.97
N ALA A 65 -4.79 2.48 -3.91
CA ALA A 65 -3.95 2.59 -5.10
C ALA A 65 -2.49 2.96 -4.76
N ALA A 66 -2.27 3.87 -3.80
CA ALA A 66 -0.94 4.21 -3.32
C ALA A 66 -0.27 3.05 -2.58
N MET A 67 -1.01 2.23 -1.83
CA MET A 67 -0.46 0.98 -1.29
C MET A 67 -0.09 0.00 -2.41
N TYR A 68 -0.96 -0.13 -3.42
CA TYR A 68 -0.73 -1.03 -4.55
C TYR A 68 0.52 -0.64 -5.36
N SER A 69 0.86 0.65 -5.47
CA SER A 69 2.03 1.10 -6.21
C SER A 69 3.37 0.68 -5.57
N PHE A 70 3.40 0.43 -4.26
CA PHE A 70 4.58 -0.19 -3.63
C PHE A 70 4.72 -1.67 -4.01
N TYR A 71 3.61 -2.35 -4.38
CA TYR A 71 3.62 -3.72 -4.87
C TYR A 71 3.94 -3.83 -6.35
N ASN A 72 3.26 -3.04 -7.17
CA ASN A 72 3.43 -2.98 -8.61
C ASN A 72 3.31 -1.50 -9.04
N ALA A 73 4.45 -0.92 -9.37
CA ALA A 73 4.56 0.51 -9.65
C ALA A 73 3.75 0.93 -10.88
N ASP A 74 3.72 0.12 -11.94
CA ASP A 74 3.06 0.46 -13.20
C ASP A 74 1.54 0.46 -13.06
N ASP A 75 0.99 -0.64 -12.54
CA ASP A 75 -0.46 -0.77 -12.32
C ASP A 75 -0.94 0.21 -11.25
N GLY A 76 -0.17 0.38 -10.17
CA GLY A 76 -0.49 1.34 -9.12
C GLY A 76 -0.47 2.79 -9.61
N ALA A 77 0.50 3.16 -10.45
CA ALA A 77 0.53 4.48 -11.09
C ALA A 77 -0.69 4.68 -12.00
N ALA A 78 -1.08 3.67 -12.78
CA ALA A 78 -2.27 3.73 -13.62
C ALA A 78 -3.55 3.92 -12.80
N MET A 79 -3.68 3.23 -11.65
CA MET A 79 -4.79 3.42 -10.71
C MET A 79 -4.81 4.86 -10.16
N LEU A 80 -3.67 5.37 -9.73
CA LEU A 80 -3.54 6.73 -9.19
C LEU A 80 -3.89 7.80 -10.22
N THR A 81 -3.44 7.67 -11.47
CA THR A 81 -3.81 8.57 -12.56
C THR A 81 -5.32 8.59 -12.79
N ARG A 82 -5.98 7.43 -12.78
CA ARG A 82 -7.45 7.33 -12.92
C ARG A 82 -8.21 8.05 -11.80
N LEU A 83 -7.60 8.14 -10.61
CA LEU A 83 -8.15 8.82 -9.45
C LEU A 83 -7.77 10.31 -9.36
N GLY A 84 -6.98 10.83 -10.33
CA GLY A 84 -6.47 12.20 -10.30
C GLY A 84 -5.38 12.44 -9.24
N ALA A 85 -4.72 11.38 -8.77
CA ALA A 85 -3.68 11.41 -7.74
C ALA A 85 -2.31 11.00 -8.30
N ASP A 86 -1.92 11.56 -9.44
CA ASP A 86 -0.75 11.19 -10.26
C ASP A 86 0.61 11.71 -9.75
N SER A 87 0.62 12.41 -8.61
CA SER A 87 1.84 12.97 -8.02
C SER A 87 1.85 12.82 -6.49
N PRO A 88 3.02 12.84 -5.83
CA PRO A 88 3.10 12.74 -4.37
C PRO A 88 2.29 13.82 -3.64
N GLY A 89 2.24 15.04 -4.19
CA GLY A 89 1.42 16.13 -3.67
C GLY A 89 -0.07 15.86 -3.78
N ALA A 90 -0.53 15.33 -4.92
CA ALA A 90 -1.92 14.97 -5.13
C ALA A 90 -2.36 13.80 -4.22
N VAL A 91 -1.50 12.77 -4.05
CA VAL A 91 -1.72 11.71 -3.07
C VAL A 91 -1.84 12.30 -1.67
N ALA A 92 -0.91 13.16 -1.25
CA ALA A 92 -0.96 13.78 0.07
C ALA A 92 -2.21 14.66 0.28
N ALA A 93 -2.70 15.33 -0.77
CA ALA A 93 -3.92 16.15 -0.69
C ALA A 93 -5.20 15.31 -0.52
N ALA A 94 -5.24 14.10 -1.08
CA ALA A 94 -6.40 13.21 -1.01
C ALA A 94 -6.50 12.40 0.31
N LEU A 95 -5.42 12.35 1.09
CA LEU A 95 -5.30 11.49 2.27
C LEU A 95 -5.42 12.26 3.59
N ASP A 96 -6.15 11.68 4.54
CA ASP A 96 -6.08 12.13 5.94
C ASP A 96 -4.70 11.86 6.56
N GLU A 97 -4.46 12.40 7.77
CA GLU A 97 -3.18 12.25 8.48
C GLU A 97 -2.79 10.79 8.70
N LYS A 98 -3.74 9.92 9.08
CA LYS A 98 -3.46 8.52 9.39
C LYS A 98 -2.98 7.76 8.16
N ARG A 99 -3.63 7.96 7.02
CA ARG A 99 -3.25 7.37 5.73
C ARG A 99 -1.94 7.94 5.21
N ARG A 100 -1.75 9.27 5.29
CA ARG A 100 -0.48 9.93 4.91
C ARG A 100 0.70 9.38 5.69
N ARG A 101 0.53 9.17 7.00
CA ARG A 101 1.62 8.63 7.83
C ARG A 101 2.07 7.25 7.37
N ILE A 102 1.12 6.39 7.01
CA ILE A 102 1.45 5.05 6.50
C ILE A 102 2.19 5.15 5.15
N ILE A 103 1.73 5.97 4.22
CA ILE A 103 2.42 6.16 2.93
C ILE A 103 3.83 6.73 3.13
N ALA A 104 3.99 7.68 4.06
CA ALA A 104 5.29 8.23 4.40
C ALA A 104 6.22 7.15 5.02
N ASP A 105 5.72 6.36 5.97
CA ASP A 105 6.49 5.29 6.60
C ASP A 105 6.90 4.22 5.55
N LEU A 106 6.00 3.83 4.63
CA LEU A 106 6.31 2.92 3.52
C LEU A 106 7.38 3.48 2.58
N THR A 107 7.35 4.79 2.31
CA THR A 107 8.35 5.47 1.48
C THR A 107 9.72 5.48 2.17
N MET A 108 9.75 5.78 3.46
CA MET A 108 10.99 5.90 4.24
C MET A 108 11.66 4.56 4.50
N CYS A 109 10.87 3.49 4.61
CA CYS A 109 11.35 2.15 4.94
C CYS A 109 11.36 1.22 3.71
N TYR A 110 11.26 1.74 2.48
CA TYR A 110 11.09 0.92 1.29
C TYR A 110 12.19 -0.14 1.16
N ALA A 111 11.81 -1.42 1.35
CA ALA A 111 12.70 -2.57 1.32
C ALA A 111 12.52 -3.42 0.05
N GLY A 112 11.91 -2.84 -1.00
CA GLY A 112 11.51 -3.60 -2.18
C GLY A 112 10.33 -4.51 -1.91
N TRP A 113 9.69 -4.98 -2.99
CA TRP A 113 8.65 -6.00 -2.94
C TRP A 113 9.16 -7.33 -3.46
#